data_AF-A0A3D8IQD5-F1
#
_entry.id   AF-A0A3D8IQD5-F1
#
_cell.length_a   1.000
_cell.length_b   1.000
_cell.length_c   1.000
_cell.angle_alpha   90.00
_cell.angle_beta   90.00
_cell.angle_gamma   90.00
#
_symmetry.space_group_name_H-M   'P 1'
#
loop_
_entity.id
_entity.type
_entity.pdbx_description
1 polymer ?
#
loop_
_entity_poly.entity_id
_entity_poly.type
_entity_poly.pdbx_seq_one_letter_code
_entity_poly.pdbx_strand_id
1 'polypeptide(L)'
;MLFRGYCIFKSTSEAFETGRVLGSPSFKEFGLVFEYCPAPREYSNDCTLALYFESIDETYTPQDIQSLHTRLDSQLTAKNCTCKLVIL
;
A
#
# COMPACT_ATOMS: atom_id res chain seq x y z
N MET A 1 -12.82 -7.74 9.01
CA MET A 1 -12.87 -6.37 9.57
C MET A 1 -12.56 -5.36 8.47
N LEU A 2 -12.96 -4.09 8.57
CA LEU A 2 -12.30 -3.06 7.75
C LEU A 2 -10.84 -2.98 8.19
N PHE A 3 -9.91 -2.91 7.24
CA PHE A 3 -8.52 -2.60 7.54
C PHE A 3 -8.06 -1.44 6.69
N ARG A 4 -7.19 -0.64 7.28
CA ARG A 4 -6.65 0.57 6.67
C ARG A 4 -5.19 0.73 7.06
N GLY A 5 -4.48 1.51 6.28
CA GLY A 5 -3.06 1.67 6.50
C GLY A 5 -2.41 2.67 5.57
N TYR A 6 -1.10 2.75 5.70
CA TYR A 6 -0.24 3.56 4.86
C TYR A 6 0.80 2.68 4.17
N CYS A 7 1.05 2.96 2.90
CA CYS A 7 2.31 2.60 2.26
C CYS A 7 3.26 3.78 2.38
N ILE A 8 4.43 3.54 2.99
CA ILE A 8 5.51 4.49 3.18
C ILE A 8 6.64 4.16 2.20
N PHE A 9 7.22 5.19 1.59
CA PHE A 9 8.17 5.06 0.48
C PHE A 9 9.47 5.79 0.78
N LYS A 10 10.57 5.45 0.08
CA LYS A 10 11.82 6.22 0.15
C LYS A 10 11.86 7.35 -0.88
N SER A 11 11.00 7.27 -1.89
CA SER A 11 10.93 8.27 -2.95
C SER A 11 9.52 8.42 -3.51
N THR A 12 9.25 9.58 -4.10
CA THR A 12 8.00 9.86 -4.79
C THR A 12 7.78 8.92 -5.99
N SER A 13 8.85 8.51 -6.67
CA SER A 13 8.75 7.56 -7.80
C SER A 13 8.22 6.21 -7.36
N GLU A 14 8.69 5.68 -6.22
CA GLU A 14 8.16 4.44 -5.64
C GLU A 14 6.69 4.58 -5.27
N ALA A 15 6.28 5.73 -4.70
CA ALA A 15 4.89 6.00 -4.37
C ALA A 15 3.97 5.90 -5.60
N PHE A 16 4.39 6.47 -6.73
CA PHE A 16 3.64 6.40 -7.97
C PHE A 16 3.59 4.99 -8.57
N GLU A 17 4.70 4.25 -8.54
CA GLU A 17 4.70 2.85 -8.99
C GLU A 17 3.82 1.96 -8.10
N THR A 18 3.84 2.15 -6.78
CA THR A 18 2.96 1.42 -5.86
C THR A 18 1.49 1.73 -6.12
N GLY A 19 1.11 2.99 -6.34
CA GLY A 19 -0.26 3.33 -6.69
C GLY A 19 -0.71 2.71 -8.03
N ARG A 20 0.19 2.61 -9.02
CA ARG A 20 -0.10 1.88 -10.28
C ARG A 20 -0.32 0.40 -10.05
N VAL A 21 0.47 -0.23 -9.18
CA VAL A 21 0.32 -1.65 -8.84
C VAL A 21 -0.99 -1.90 -8.10
N LEU A 22 -1.30 -1.10 -7.07
CA LEU A 22 -2.55 -1.22 -6.30
C LEU A 22 -3.79 -0.93 -7.15
N GLY A 23 -3.70 0.02 -8.09
CA GLY A 23 -4.77 0.31 -9.05
C GLY A 23 -4.91 -0.70 -10.19
N SER A 24 -4.00 -1.68 -10.29
CA SER A 24 -4.03 -2.66 -11.37
C SER A 24 -5.14 -3.70 -11.16
N PRO A 25 -5.65 -4.34 -12.24
CA PRO A 25 -6.64 -5.41 -12.12
C PRO A 25 -6.19 -6.58 -11.23
N SER A 26 -4.88 -6.78 -11.08
CA SER A 26 -4.30 -7.83 -10.24
C SER A 26 -4.53 -7.63 -8.74
N PHE A 27 -4.91 -6.42 -8.30
CA PHE A 27 -5.22 -6.13 -6.90
C PHE A 27 -6.70 -5.84 -6.66
N LYS A 28 -7.54 -5.93 -7.69
CA LYS A 28 -8.98 -5.65 -7.60
C LYS A 28 -9.70 -6.57 -6.61
N GLU A 29 -9.24 -7.82 -6.48
CA GLU A 29 -9.80 -8.78 -5.52
C GLU A 29 -9.62 -8.36 -4.05
N PHE A 30 -8.61 -7.53 -3.77
CA PHE A 30 -8.41 -6.95 -2.43
C PHE A 30 -9.32 -5.77 -2.13
N GLY A 31 -10.18 -5.35 -3.07
CA GLY A 31 -11.21 -4.34 -2.82
C GLY A 31 -10.70 -3.09 -2.10
N LEU A 32 -9.53 -2.58 -2.51
CA LEU A 32 -8.91 -1.44 -1.85
C LEU A 32 -9.30 -0.15 -2.56
N VAL A 33 -9.69 0.84 -1.77
CA VAL A 33 -9.63 2.24 -2.18
C VAL A 33 -8.34 2.83 -1.63
N PHE A 34 -7.72 3.74 -2.39
CA PHE A 34 -6.51 4.39 -1.94
C PHE A 34 -6.37 5.80 -2.51
N GLU A 35 -5.62 6.62 -1.80
CA GLU A 35 -5.29 7.98 -2.20
C GLU A 35 -3.88 8.36 -1.77
N TYR A 36 -3.30 9.31 -2.48
CA TYR A 36 -2.02 9.91 -2.08
C TYR A 36 -2.26 10.95 -1.00
N CYS A 37 -1.48 10.88 0.07
CA CYS A 37 -1.57 11.81 1.19
C CYS A 37 -0.16 12.23 1.65
N PRO A 38 -0.04 13.31 2.43
CA PRO A 38 1.22 13.59 3.14
C PRO A 38 1.61 12.40 4.02
N ALA A 39 2.90 12.08 4.07
CA ALA A 39 3.39 11.03 4.93
C ALA A 39 3.16 11.39 6.41
N PRO A 40 2.75 10.42 7.26
CA PRO A 40 2.65 10.63 8.69
C PRO A 40 3.98 11.15 9.26
N ARG A 41 3.92 12.00 10.29
CA ARG A 41 5.08 12.73 10.83
C ARG A 41 6.24 11.80 11.25
N GLU A 42 5.93 10.61 11.72
CA GLU A 42 6.93 9.60 12.10
C GLU A 42 7.68 8.97 10.91
N TYR A 43 7.16 9.14 9.69
CA TYR A 43 7.71 8.62 8.43
C TYR A 43 8.10 9.72 7.42
N SER A 44 7.93 11.00 7.76
CA SER A 44 8.19 12.10 6.83
C SER A 44 9.67 12.27 6.46
N ASN A 45 10.57 11.60 7.18
CA ASN A 45 12.00 11.57 6.87
C ASN A 45 12.33 10.68 5.66
N ASP A 46 11.46 9.72 5.33
CA ASP A 46 11.67 8.80 4.21
C ASP A 46 11.19 9.42 2.90
N CYS A 47 9.89 9.72 2.81
CA CYS A 47 9.27 10.45 1.72
C CYS A 47 8.18 11.35 2.30
N THR A 48 7.97 12.53 1.72
CA THR A 48 6.87 13.42 2.12
C THR A 48 5.51 12.93 1.65
N LEU A 49 5.48 11.95 0.75
CA LEU A 49 4.29 11.35 0.18
C LEU A 49 4.09 9.94 0.75
N ALA A 50 2.86 9.62 1.10
CA ALA A 50 2.39 8.28 1.42
C ALA A 50 1.16 7.94 0.59
N LEU A 51 0.77 6.67 0.64
CA LEU A 51 -0.49 6.20 0.06
C LEU A 51 -1.33 5.63 1.19
N TYR A 52 -2.43 6.29 1.49
CA TYR A 52 -3.45 5.77 2.39
C TYR A 52 -4.30 4.76 1.64
N PHE A 53 -4.57 3.62 2.25
CA PHE A 53 -5.48 2.61 1.70
C PHE A 53 -6.48 2.15 2.74
N GLU A 54 -7.64 1.74 2.26
CA GLU A 54 -8.73 1.21 3.06
C GLU A 54 -9.47 0.12 2.29
N SER A 55 -9.83 -0.97 2.97
CA SER A 55 -10.66 -2.01 2.38
C SER A 55 -12.12 -1.56 2.29
N ILE A 56 -12.80 -1.93 1.21
CA ILE A 56 -14.25 -1.68 1.07
C ILE A 56 -15.12 -2.75 1.75
N ASP A 57 -14.53 -3.89 2.11
CA ASP A 57 -15.23 -5.04 2.66
C ASP A 57 -14.83 -5.27 4.13
N GLU A 58 -15.81 -5.66 4.96
CA GLU A 58 -15.65 -5.99 6.37
C GLU A 58 -15.27 -7.45 6.62
N THR A 59 -15.04 -8.25 5.58
CA THR A 59 -14.76 -9.70 5.70
C THR A 59 -13.27 -10.05 5.75
N TYR A 60 -12.36 -9.07 5.66
CA TYR A 60 -10.91 -9.35 5.66
C TYR A 60 -10.44 -10.11 6.89
N THR A 61 -9.67 -11.16 6.62
CA THR A 61 -8.93 -11.95 7.61
C THR A 61 -7.47 -11.49 7.67
N PRO A 62 -6.74 -11.77 8.77
CA PRO A 62 -5.29 -11.51 8.83
C PRO A 62 -4.50 -12.20 7.71
N GLN A 63 -4.96 -13.35 7.23
CA GLN A 63 -4.34 -14.08 6.12
C GLN A 63 -4.45 -13.32 4.79
N ASP A 64 -5.55 -12.60 4.57
CA ASP A 64 -5.74 -11.77 3.39
C ASP A 64 -4.79 -10.58 3.39
N ILE A 65 -4.59 -9.95 4.56
CA ILE A 65 -3.63 -8.85 4.74
C ILE A 65 -2.21 -9.33 4.47
N GLN A 66 -1.84 -10.52 4.98
CA GLN A 66 -0.55 -11.12 4.71
C GLN A 66 -0.37 -11.42 3.21
N SER A 67 -1.41 -11.93 2.55
CA SER A 67 -1.40 -12.22 1.12
C SER A 67 -1.24 -10.96 0.28
N LEU A 68 -1.95 -9.87 0.64
CA LEU A 68 -1.77 -8.55 0.05
C LEU A 68 -0.33 -8.09 0.17
N HIS A 69 0.23 -8.14 1.39
CA HIS A 69 1.60 -7.72 1.65
C HIS A 69 2.62 -8.50 0.80
N THR A 70 2.54 -9.83 0.80
CA THR A 70 3.45 -10.68 0.02
C THR A 70 3.34 -10.42 -1.48
N ARG A 71 2.12 -10.23 -2.00
CA ARG A 71 1.92 -9.99 -3.44
C ARG A 71 2.37 -8.60 -3.86
N LEU A 72 2.10 -7.60 -3.03
CA LEU A 72 2.56 -6.23 -3.27
C LEU A 72 4.09 -6.17 -3.29
N ASP A 73 4.74 -6.78 -2.30
CA ASP A 73 6.19 -6.83 -2.19
C ASP A 73 6.84 -7.53 -3.40
N SER A 74 6.26 -8.65 -3.85
CA SER A 74 6.71 -9.36 -5.04
C SER A 74 6.62 -8.50 -6.32
N GLN A 75 5.51 -7.78 -6.51
CA GLN A 75 5.30 -6.92 -7.68
C GLN A 75 6.20 -5.68 -7.67
N LEU A 76 6.42 -5.09 -6.48
CA LEU A 76 7.31 -3.94 -6.34
C LEU A 76 8.78 -4.33 -6.51
N THR A 77 9.19 -5.48 -5.98
CA THR A 77 10.56 -6.00 -6.15
C THR A 77 10.88 -6.22 -7.63
N ALA A 78 9.94 -6.76 -8.42
CA ALA A 78 10.11 -6.91 -9.86
C ALA A 78 10.32 -5.57 -10.61
N LYS A 79 9.96 -4.45 -9.97
CA LYS A 79 10.12 -3.08 -10.47
C LYS A 79 11.25 -2.31 -9.78
N ASN A 80 12.09 -2.97 -8.98
CA ASN A 80 13.10 -2.34 -8.12
C ASN A 80 12.52 -1.25 -7.19
N CYS A 81 11.27 -1.42 -6.76
CA CYS A 81 10.59 -0.53 -5.84
C CYS A 81 10.42 -1.22 -4.49
N THR A 82 10.38 -0.45 -3.41
CA THR A 82 10.09 -0.95 -2.08
C THR A 82 9.08 -0.05 -1.38
N CYS A 83 8.21 -0.63 -0.54
CA CYS A 83 7.37 0.15 0.36
C CYS A 83 7.25 -0.54 1.71
N LYS A 84 7.11 0.25 2.77
CA LYS A 84 6.75 -0.23 4.10
C LYS A 84 5.24 -0.11 4.27
N LEU A 85 4.57 -1.25 4.47
CA LEU A 85 3.15 -1.29 4.80
C LEU A 85 2.98 -1.06 6.31
N VAL A 86 2.11 -0.14 6.70
CA VAL A 86 1.76 0.17 8.09
C VAL A 86 0.25 0.01 8.24
N ILE A 87 -0.19 -0.98 9.01
CA ILE A 87 -1.62 -1.20 9.33
C ILE A 87 -1.99 -0.39 10.58
N LEU A 88 -3.16 0.24 10.58
CA LEU A 88 -3.71 1.01 11.70
C LEU A 88 -4.71 0.22 12.54
#